data_AF-A0AAD9CY77-F1
#
_entry.id   AF-A0AAD9CY77-F1
#
_cell.length_a   1.000
_cell.length_b   1.000
_cell.length_c   1.000
_cell.angle_alpha   90.00
_cell.angle_beta   90.00
_cell.angle_gamma   90.00
#
_symmetry.space_group_name_H-M   'P 1'
#
loop_
_entity.id
_entity.type
_entity.pdbx_description
1 polymer ?
#
loop_
_entity_poly.entity_id
_entity_poly.type
_entity_poly.pdbx_seq_one_letter_code
_entity_poly.pdbx_strand_id
1 'polypeptide(L)'
;MVDWVVRNADVRDELERASENLSRAWIARRRGHMDALSAFASWLEDVYLEFAEIFEAGELEPDTEEAALEAVEDMLNLYSVDHSGHLKFLVRIRHLLEPGTTWTDWPCDVTGLEASRQRLSRPKGS
;
A
#
# COMPACT_ATOMS: atom_id res chain seq x y z
N MET A 1 28.05 4.72 4.91
CA MET A 1 27.79 3.73 3.86
C MET A 1 26.37 3.26 4.11
N VAL A 2 25.47 3.48 3.16
CA VAL A 2 24.09 2.98 3.28
C VAL A 2 24.15 1.48 3.04
N ASP A 3 23.50 0.69 3.89
CA ASP A 3 23.41 -0.75 3.74
C ASP A 3 22.08 -1.10 3.08
N TRP A 4 22.09 -1.16 1.75
CA TRP A 4 20.88 -1.40 0.96
C TRP A 4 20.30 -2.78 1.18
N VAL A 5 21.13 -3.77 1.53
CA VAL A 5 20.66 -5.15 1.79
C VAL A 5 19.79 -5.17 3.04
N VAL A 6 20.23 -4.51 4.12
CA VAL A 6 19.43 -4.41 5.35
C VAL A 6 18.13 -3.64 5.11
N ARG A 7 18.19 -2.50 4.39
CA ARG A 7 16.99 -1.71 4.10
C ARG A 7 15.97 -2.46 3.24
N ASN A 8 16.41 -3.19 2.21
CA ASN A 8 15.54 -4.05 1.41
C ASN A 8 14.86 -5.12 2.27
N ALA A 9 15.64 -5.82 3.11
CA ALA A 9 15.10 -6.84 4.00
C ALA A 9 14.06 -6.26 4.99
N ASP A 10 14.35 -5.11 5.59
CA ASP A 10 13.41 -4.43 6.50
C ASP A 10 12.11 -4.03 5.79
N VAL A 11 12.19 -3.42 4.61
CA VAL A 11 11.01 -3.03 3.81
C VAL A 11 10.20 -4.26 3.40
N ARG A 12 10.86 -5.33 2.93
CA ARG A 12 10.21 -6.59 2.56
C ARG A 12 9.44 -7.17 3.74
N ASP A 13 10.07 -7.30 4.90
CA ASP A 13 9.45 -7.84 6.11
C ASP A 13 8.21 -7.02 6.55
N GLU A 14 8.25 -5.70 6.40
CA GLU A 14 7.11 -4.82 6.70
C GLU A 14 5.97 -4.98 5.67
N LEU A 15 6.30 -5.11 4.38
CA LEU A 15 5.33 -5.34 3.31
C LEU A 15 4.61 -6.68 3.45
N GLU A 16 5.35 -7.75 3.75
CA GLU A 16 4.81 -9.10 3.99
C GLU A 16 3.76 -9.12 5.13
N ARG A 17 3.86 -8.18 6.08
CA ARG A 17 2.93 -8.06 7.23
C ARG A 17 1.81 -7.05 7.01
N ALA A 18 1.81 -6.33 5.89
CA ALA A 18 0.93 -5.19 5.67
C ALA A 18 -0.57 -5.58 5.65
N SER A 19 -0.92 -6.69 4.99
CA SER A 19 -2.31 -7.16 4.90
C SER A 19 -2.88 -7.58 6.26
N GLU A 20 -2.05 -8.23 7.09
CA GLU A 20 -2.41 -8.58 8.46
C GLU A 20 -2.58 -7.33 9.34
N ASN A 21 -1.64 -6.38 9.24
CA ASN A 21 -1.71 -5.11 9.97
C ASN A 21 -2.96 -4.31 9.59
N LEU A 22 -3.33 -4.27 8.31
CA LEU A 22 -4.56 -3.64 7.84
C LEU A 22 -5.80 -4.32 8.43
N SER A 23 -5.83 -5.65 8.40
CA SER A 23 -6.93 -6.44 8.98
C SER A 23 -7.09 -6.17 10.48
N ARG A 24 -5.98 -6.12 11.22
CA ARG A 24 -5.97 -5.78 12.66
C ARG A 24 -6.47 -4.36 12.91
N ALA A 25 -6.01 -3.37 12.14
CA ALA A 25 -6.45 -1.99 12.23
C ALA A 25 -7.95 -1.85 11.95
N TRP A 26 -8.46 -2.58 10.96
CA TRP A 26 -9.89 -2.63 10.65
C TRP A 26 -10.73 -3.22 11.78
N ILE A 27 -10.31 -4.35 12.35
CA ILE A 27 -10.99 -4.97 13.50
C ILE A 27 -11.00 -4.02 14.70
N ALA A 28 -9.86 -3.37 14.99
CA ALA A 28 -9.77 -2.38 16.06
C ALA A 28 -10.73 -1.20 15.82
N ARG A 29 -10.81 -0.69 14.59
CA ARG A 29 -11.74 0.38 14.21
C ARG A 29 -13.19 -0.01 14.45
N ARG A 30 -13.58 -1.24 14.12
CA ARG A 30 -14.93 -1.77 14.38
C ARG A 30 -15.24 -1.96 15.87
N ARG A 31 -14.21 -2.11 16.71
CA ARG A 31 -14.31 -2.18 18.17
C ARG A 31 -14.31 -0.80 18.85
N GLY A 32 -14.26 0.29 18.07
CA GLY A 32 -14.32 1.66 18.58
C GLY A 32 -12.99 2.41 18.64
N HIS A 33 -11.87 1.80 18.22
CA HIS A 33 -10.58 2.49 18.11
C HIS A 33 -10.55 3.34 16.83
N MET A 34 -11.09 4.57 16.92
CA MET A 34 -11.34 5.43 15.76
C MET A 34 -10.08 5.72 14.92
N ASP A 35 -8.92 5.78 15.55
CA ASP A 35 -7.66 6.19 14.92
C ASP A 35 -6.87 5.02 14.31
N ALA A 36 -7.33 3.77 14.48
CA ALA A 36 -6.56 2.58 14.08
C ALA A 36 -6.21 2.56 12.59
N LEU A 37 -7.15 2.92 11.71
CA LEU A 37 -6.88 3.00 10.27
C LEU A 37 -5.99 4.20 9.90
N SER A 38 -6.05 5.29 10.65
CA SER A 38 -5.16 6.44 10.44
C SER A 38 -3.73 6.11 10.85
N ALA A 39 -3.56 5.38 11.95
CA ALA A 39 -2.26 4.88 12.39
C ALA A 39 -1.67 3.90 11.38
N PHE A 40 -2.48 2.98 10.85
CA PHE A 40 -2.06 2.10 9.76
C PHE A 40 -1.62 2.89 8.52
N ALA A 41 -2.41 3.88 8.10
CA ALA A 41 -2.07 4.70 6.92
C ALA A 41 -0.76 5.48 7.11
N SER A 42 -0.49 5.99 8.32
CA SER A 42 0.77 6.66 8.64
C SER A 42 1.94 5.69 8.60
N TRP A 43 1.79 4.49 9.18
CA TRP A 43 2.84 3.47 9.13
C TRP A 43 3.15 3.04 7.69
N LEU A 44 2.12 2.83 6.86
CA LEU A 44 2.31 2.45 5.46
C LEU A 44 2.92 3.60 4.62
N GLU A 45 2.69 4.86 5.00
CA GLU A 45 3.38 6.00 4.40
C GLU A 45 4.89 5.91 4.64
N ASP A 46 5.32 5.62 5.86
CA ASP A 46 6.74 5.48 6.20
C ASP A 46 7.39 4.32 5.43
N VAL A 47 6.72 3.16 5.37
CA VAL A 47 7.18 2.00 4.57
C VAL A 47 7.29 2.36 3.09
N TYR A 48 6.30 3.08 2.54
CA TYR A 48 6.33 3.52 1.15
C TYR A 48 7.46 4.51 0.87
N LEU A 49 7.72 5.47 1.77
CA LEU A 49 8.80 6.45 1.59
C LEU A 49 10.17 5.76 1.56
N GLU A 50 10.37 4.79 2.44
CA GLU A 50 11.58 3.97 2.47
C GLU A 50 11.75 3.16 1.18
N PHE A 51 10.68 2.46 0.76
CA PHE A 51 10.65 1.73 -0.51
C PHE A 51 10.98 2.63 -1.71
N ALA A 52 10.37 3.82 -1.78
CA ALA A 52 10.57 4.76 -2.87
C ALA A 52 12.02 5.27 -2.92
N GLU A 53 12.65 5.52 -1.77
CA GLU A 53 14.06 5.92 -1.71
C GLU A 53 14.98 4.81 -2.26
N ILE A 54 14.73 3.55 -1.90
CA ILE A 54 15.49 2.40 -2.41
C ILE A 54 15.31 2.26 -3.93
N PHE A 55 14.07 2.39 -4.42
CA PHE A 55 13.75 2.34 -5.85
C PHE A 55 14.45 3.46 -6.64
N GLU A 56 14.36 4.71 -6.15
CA GLU A 56 14.98 5.87 -6.80
C GLU A 56 16.52 5.79 -6.82
N ALA A 57 17.12 5.12 -5.82
CA ALA A 57 18.55 4.84 -5.80
C ALA A 57 18.97 3.77 -6.83
N GLY A 58 18.03 3.01 -7.40
CA GLY A 58 18.31 1.89 -8.30
C GLY A 58 18.83 0.64 -7.58
N GLU A 59 18.54 0.52 -6.28
CA GLU A 59 19.07 -0.51 -5.38
C GLU A 59 17.96 -1.44 -4.86
N LEU A 60 16.79 -1.44 -5.51
CA LEU A 60 15.67 -2.29 -5.14
C LEU A 60 15.95 -3.73 -5.58
N GLU A 61 15.82 -4.66 -4.63
CA GLU A 61 16.02 -6.08 -4.90
C GLU A 61 14.75 -6.74 -5.48
N PRO A 62 14.86 -7.72 -6.40
CA PRO A 62 13.71 -8.39 -7.00
C PRO A 62 12.73 -8.99 -5.99
N ASP A 63 13.25 -9.59 -4.90
CA ASP A 63 12.41 -10.16 -3.83
C ASP A 63 11.57 -9.06 -3.14
N THR A 64 12.12 -7.85 -3.01
CA THR A 64 11.40 -6.70 -2.44
C THR A 64 10.34 -6.17 -3.42
N GLU A 65 10.62 -6.20 -4.73
CA GLU A 65 9.63 -5.86 -5.77
C GLU A 65 8.43 -6.81 -5.74
N GLU A 66 8.70 -8.12 -5.71
CA GLU A 66 7.68 -9.17 -5.63
C GLU A 66 6.82 -9.01 -4.37
N ALA A 67 7.46 -8.88 -3.20
CA ALA A 67 6.75 -8.68 -1.94
C ALA A 67 5.90 -7.40 -1.94
N ALA A 68 6.36 -6.31 -2.58
CA ALA A 68 5.58 -5.08 -2.69
C ALA A 68 4.32 -5.26 -3.55
N LEU A 69 4.42 -5.96 -4.68
CA LEU A 69 3.27 -6.25 -5.55
C LEU A 69 2.28 -7.21 -4.88
N GLU A 70 2.77 -8.27 -4.24
CA GLU A 70 1.93 -9.22 -3.48
C GLU A 70 1.22 -8.51 -2.33
N ALA A 71 1.92 -7.70 -1.53
CA ALA A 71 1.32 -6.95 -0.44
C ALA A 71 0.22 -6.00 -0.93
N VAL A 72 0.42 -5.34 -2.08
CA VAL A 72 -0.60 -4.49 -2.70
C VAL A 72 -1.82 -5.32 -3.09
N GLU A 73 -1.63 -6.45 -3.78
CA GLU A 73 -2.73 -7.33 -4.17
C GLU A 73 -3.52 -7.84 -2.95
N ASP A 74 -2.82 -8.36 -1.94
CA ASP A 74 -3.41 -8.87 -0.71
C ASP A 74 -4.23 -7.82 0.02
N MET A 75 -3.69 -6.60 0.16
CA MET A 75 -4.41 -5.50 0.80
C MET A 75 -5.66 -5.12 0.01
N LEU A 76 -5.57 -5.02 -1.32
CA LEU A 76 -6.72 -4.66 -2.17
C LEU A 76 -7.81 -5.73 -2.21
N ASN A 77 -7.45 -7.00 -1.95
CA ASN A 77 -8.39 -8.10 -1.81
C ASN A 77 -9.17 -8.07 -0.49
N LEU A 78 -8.83 -7.20 0.47
CA LEU A 78 -9.60 -6.99 1.70
C LEU A 78 -10.82 -6.08 1.48
N TYR A 79 -11.76 -6.50 0.63
CA TYR A 79 -12.89 -5.70 0.13
C TYR A 79 -13.82 -5.05 1.19
N SER A 80 -13.77 -5.51 2.44
CA SER A 80 -14.59 -4.98 3.51
C SER A 80 -13.95 -3.80 4.26
N VAL A 81 -12.68 -3.48 3.95
CA VAL A 81 -11.90 -2.44 4.62
C VAL A 81 -12.06 -1.09 3.92
N ASP A 82 -12.04 -0.01 4.70
CA ASP A 82 -11.95 1.35 4.15
C ASP A 82 -10.49 1.66 3.77
N HIS A 83 -10.24 1.81 2.47
CA HIS A 83 -8.90 2.09 1.94
C HIS A 83 -8.56 3.57 1.77
N SER A 84 -9.51 4.49 2.06
CA SER A 84 -9.37 5.91 1.71
C SER A 84 -8.10 6.60 2.25
N GLY A 85 -7.56 6.13 3.37
CA GLY A 85 -6.35 6.69 3.99
C GLY A 85 -5.03 6.25 3.35
N HIS A 86 -4.97 5.08 2.72
CA HIS A 86 -3.70 4.46 2.28
C HIS A 86 -3.68 4.01 0.82
N LEU A 87 -4.83 4.03 0.12
CA LEU A 87 -4.94 3.61 -1.27
C LEU A 87 -3.91 4.26 -2.20
N LYS A 88 -3.60 5.55 -1.96
CA LYS A 88 -2.62 6.31 -2.73
C LYS A 88 -1.23 5.67 -2.76
N PHE A 89 -0.81 5.00 -1.68
CA PHE A 89 0.50 4.35 -1.60
C PHE A 89 0.53 3.06 -2.41
N LEU A 90 -0.53 2.26 -2.32
CA LEU A 90 -0.68 1.01 -3.09
C LEU A 90 -0.60 1.28 -4.60
N VAL A 91 -1.29 2.34 -5.04
CA VAL A 91 -1.31 2.80 -6.43
C VAL A 91 0.07 3.29 -6.87
N ARG A 92 0.77 4.04 -6.01
CA ARG A 92 2.13 4.51 -6.31
C ARG A 92 3.13 3.38 -6.43
N ILE A 93 3.06 2.36 -5.57
CA ILE A 93 3.90 1.15 -5.65
C ILE A 93 3.71 0.48 -7.02
N ARG A 94 2.47 0.22 -7.42
CA ARG A 94 2.16 -0.35 -8.75
C ARG A 94 2.72 0.48 -9.90
N HIS A 95 2.61 1.81 -9.84
CA HIS A 95 3.13 2.69 -10.89
C HIS A 95 4.65 2.80 -10.92
N LEU A 96 5.33 2.65 -9.77
CA LEU A 96 6.80 2.62 -9.73
C LEU A 96 7.33 1.33 -10.36
N LEU A 97 6.76 0.19 -9.97
CA LEU A 97 7.24 -1.12 -10.41
C LEU A 97 6.80 -1.46 -11.84
N GLU A 98 5.58 -1.08 -12.23
CA GLU A 98 5.04 -1.38 -13.55
C GLU A 98 4.45 -0.14 -14.25
N PRO A 99 5.30 0.83 -14.67
CA PRO A 99 4.88 2.13 -15.19
C PRO A 99 4.11 2.11 -16.53
N GLY A 100 3.79 0.94 -17.09
CA GLY A 100 2.99 0.78 -18.31
C GLY A 100 1.84 -0.21 -18.18
N THR A 101 1.65 -0.84 -17.03
CA THR A 101 0.59 -1.83 -16.82
C THR A 101 -0.76 -1.13 -16.70
N THR A 102 -1.72 -1.59 -17.50
CA THR A 102 -3.14 -1.23 -17.30
C THR A 102 -3.76 -2.22 -16.32
N TRP A 103 -4.07 -1.75 -15.11
CA TRP A 103 -4.63 -2.57 -14.05
C TRP A 103 -6.14 -2.72 -14.23
N THR A 104 -6.60 -3.96 -14.39
CA THR A 104 -8.03 -4.26 -14.57
C THR A 104 -8.77 -4.51 -13.25
N ASP A 105 -8.02 -4.72 -12.17
CA ASP A 105 -8.51 -4.90 -10.81
C ASP A 105 -8.66 -3.54 -10.09
N TRP A 106 -9.38 -3.54 -8.97
CA TRP A 106 -9.66 -2.30 -8.23
C TRP A 106 -8.46 -1.93 -7.32
N PRO A 107 -8.05 -0.65 -7.24
CA PRO A 107 -8.60 0.47 -8.00
C PRO A 107 -7.98 0.54 -9.40
N CYS A 108 -8.82 0.43 -10.43
CA CYS A 108 -8.37 0.56 -11.80
C CYS A 108 -8.03 2.03 -12.07
N ASP A 109 -6.80 2.28 -12.54
CA ASP A 109 -6.32 3.58 -12.99
C ASP A 109 -6.75 4.78 -12.12
N VAL A 110 -6.19 4.87 -10.92
CA VAL A 110 -6.35 6.06 -10.05
C VAL A 110 -5.42 7.18 -10.50
N THR A 111 -5.54 7.54 -11.77
CA THR A 111 -5.14 8.86 -12.26
C THR A 111 -6.09 9.87 -11.62
N GLY A 112 -5.59 10.74 -10.73
CA GLY A 112 -6.38 11.80 -10.08
C GLY A 112 -6.50 11.76 -8.55
N LEU A 113 -5.77 10.90 -7.82
CA LEU A 113 -5.69 10.99 -6.35
C LEU A 113 -4.93 12.22 -5.83
N GLU A 114 -4.31 12.99 -6.73
CA GLU A 114 -3.60 14.25 -6.41
C GLU A 114 -4.51 15.32 -5.78
N ALA A 115 -5.85 15.24 -5.91
CA ALA A 115 -6.72 16.38 -5.60
C ALA A 115 -7.96 16.15 -4.70
N SER A 116 -8.34 14.93 -4.29
CA SER A 116 -9.71 14.76 -3.74
C SER A 116 -9.81 13.97 -2.45
N ARG A 117 -10.16 14.68 -1.35
CA ARG A 117 -10.89 14.18 -0.16
C ARG A 117 -12.30 13.64 -0.51
N GLN A 118 -12.49 12.98 -1.65
CA GLN A 118 -13.76 12.35 -1.99
C GLN A 118 -13.74 10.90 -1.54
N ARG A 119 -14.73 10.56 -0.72
CA ARG A 119 -15.02 9.19 -0.29
C ARG A 119 -15.25 8.33 -1.55
N LEU A 120 -14.26 7.54 -1.91
CA LEU A 120 -14.37 6.55 -2.96
C LEU A 120 -15.12 5.34 -2.41
N SER A 121 -16.44 5.42 -2.42
CA SER A 121 -17.30 4.23 -2.32
C SER A 121 -17.56 3.70 -3.74
N ARG A 122 -17.15 2.45 -3.99
CA ARG A 122 -17.45 1.71 -5.22
C ARG A 122 -18.98 1.63 -5.44
N PRO A 123 -19.50 1.62 -6.69
CA PRO A 123 -20.91 1.39 -6.93
C PRO A 123 -21.28 -0.02 -6.47
N LYS A 124 -22.41 -0.16 -5.77
CA LYS A 124 -22.96 -1.48 -5.42
C LYS A 124 -23.37 -2.18 -6.71
N GLY A 125 -22.77 -3.35 -6.97
CA GLY A 125 -23.12 -4.19 -8.11
C GLY A 125 -24.62 -4.50 -8.12
N SER A 126 -25.21 -4.35 -9.31
CA SER A 126 -26.60 -4.73 -9.65
C SER A 126 -26.74 -6.24 -9.76
#